data_AF-A0A3C1Q5H6-F1
#
_entry.id   AF-A0A3C1Q5H6-F1
#
_cell.length_a   1.000
_cell.length_b   1.000
_cell.length_c   1.000
_cell.angle_alpha   90.00
_cell.angle_beta   90.00
_cell.angle_gamma   90.00
#
_symmetry.space_group_name_H-M   'P 1'
#
loop_
_entity.id
_entity.type
_entity.pdbx_description
1 polymer ?
#
loop_
_entity_poly.entity_id
_entity_poly.type
_entity_poly.pdbx_seq_one_letter_code
_entity_poly.pdbx_strand_id
1 'polypeptide(L)' 'MRFLAQRIGEILFQAGGIMTLIGLILVRYPNAFSWFGRLPGDFMTETVIAPISSMLAISVGLSVLSWILRALLRLIR' A
#
# COMPACT_ATOMS: atom_id res chain seq x y z
N MET A 1 29.19 -10.08 6.30
CA MET A 1 27.97 -10.86 6.65
C MET A 1 26.99 -10.08 7.52
N ARG A 2 27.41 -9.44 8.63
CA ARG A 2 26.51 -8.72 9.57
C ARG A 2 25.64 -7.61 8.94
N PHE A 3 26.20 -6.86 7.99
CA PHE A 3 25.49 -5.81 7.24
C PHE A 3 24.36 -6.35 6.35
N LEU A 4 24.57 -7.51 5.71
CA LEU A 4 23.57 -8.11 4.81
C LEU A 4 22.36 -8.62 5.62
N ALA A 5 22.62 -9.26 6.77
CA ALA A 5 21.58 -9.71 7.68
C ALA A 5 20.72 -8.56 8.23
N GLN A 6 21.33 -7.42 8.57
CA GLN A 6 20.59 -6.22 8.98
C GLN A 6 19.69 -5.68 7.86
N ARG A 7 20.22 -5.54 6.63
CA ARG A 7 19.41 -5.07 5.49
C ARG A 7 18.26 -6.02 5.15
N ILE A 8 18.50 -7.33 5.20
CA ILE A 8 17.45 -8.32 4.98
C ILE A 8 16.38 -8.21 6.08
N GLY A 9 16.78 -8.04 7.34
CA GLY A 9 15.85 -7.83 8.46
C GLY A 9 15.00 -6.56 8.30
N GLU A 10 15.61 -5.45 7.88
CA GLU A 10 14.90 -4.20 7.58
C GLU A 10 13.85 -4.41 6.47
N ILE A 11 14.23 -5.09 5.38
CA ILE A 11 13.32 -5.39 4.25
C ILE A 11 12.18 -6.30 4.71
N LEU A 12 12.46 -7.35 5.50
CA LEU A 12 11.44 -8.26 6.01
C LEU A 12 10.45 -7.54 6.92
N PHE A 13 10.95 -6.69 7.82
CA PHE A 13 10.10 -5.91 8.72
C PHE A 13 9.19 -4.95 7.93
N GLN A 14 9.76 -4.26 6.94
CA GLN A 14 9.01 -3.36 6.06
C GLN A 14 7.95 -4.11 5.25
N ALA A 15 8.31 -5.25 4.63
CA ALA A 15 7.39 -6.07 3.85
C ALA A 15 6.24 -6.62 4.72
N GLY A 16 6.55 -7.12 5.91
CA GLY A 16 5.54 -7.61 6.87
C GLY A 16 4.58 -6.50 7.32
N GLY A 17 5.09 -5.30 7.58
CA GLY A 17 4.25 -4.14 7.91
C GLY A 17 3.30 -3.75 6.78
N ILE A 18 3.79 -3.74 5.53
CA ILE A 18 2.97 -3.47 4.34
C ILE A 18 1.88 -4.55 4.18
N MET A 19 2.25 -5.83 4.26
CA MET A 19 1.32 -6.95 4.14
C MET A 19 0.24 -6.92 5.23
N THR A 20 0.60 -6.58 6.47
CA THR A 20 -0.35 -6.46 7.59
C THR A 20 -1.39 -5.39 7.32
N LEU A 21 -0.98 -4.22 6.81
CA LEU A 21 -1.92 -3.14 6.47
C LEU A 21 -2.82 -3.52 5.29
N ILE A 22 -2.28 -4.14 4.25
CA ILE A 22 -3.08 -4.63 3.12
C ILE A 22 -4.10 -5.66 3.62
N GLY A 23 -3.69 -6.60 4.47
CA GLY A 23 -4.57 -7.58 5.08
C GLY A 23 -5.68 -6.94 5.91
N LEU A 24 -5.37 -5.92 6.72
CA LEU A 24 -6.35 -5.20 7.52
C LEU A 24 -7.39 -4.47 6.65
N ILE A 25 -6.94 -3.85 5.55
CA ILE A 25 -7.83 -3.20 4.57
C ILE A 25 -8.74 -4.25 3.91
N LEU A 26 -8.20 -5.39 3.50
CA LEU A 26 -8.97 -6.46 2.85
C LEU A 26 -10.00 -7.12 3.78
N VAL A 27 -9.68 -7.30 5.06
CA VAL A 27 -10.62 -7.84 6.06
C VAL A 27 -11.79 -6.88 6.28
N ARG A 28 -11.51 -5.57 6.36
CA ARG A 28 -12.57 -4.56 6.60
C ARG A 28 -13.36 -4.21 5.35
N TYR A 29 -12.70 -4.26 4.19
CA TYR A 29 -13.23 -3.88 2.89
C TYR A 29 -12.78 -4.91 1.83
N PRO A 30 -13.47 -6.06 1.73
CA PRO A 30 -13.08 -7.13 0.80
C PRO A 30 -13.15 -6.70 -0.67
N ASN A 31 -14.00 -5.72 -0.99
CA ASN A 31 -14.10 -5.13 -2.33
C ASN A 31 -13.14 -3.95 -2.54
N ALA A 32 -12.20 -3.67 -1.63
CA ALA A 32 -11.29 -2.53 -1.74
C ALA A 32 -10.38 -2.57 -2.98
N PHE A 33 -10.18 -3.74 -3.60
CA PHE A 33 -9.44 -3.89 -4.86
C PHE A 33 -10.34 -4.35 -6.01
N SER A 34 -11.66 -4.32 -5.88
CA SER A 34 -12.57 -4.78 -6.94
C SER A 34 -12.52 -3.90 -8.20
N TRP A 35 -11.92 -2.72 -8.11
CA TRP A 35 -11.62 -1.83 -9.24
C TRP A 35 -10.29 -2.16 -9.92
N PHE A 36 -9.38 -2.88 -9.24
CA PHE A 36 -8.12 -3.36 -9.82
C PHE A 36 -8.42 -4.54 -10.74
N GLY A 37 -8.31 -4.33 -12.05
CA GLY A 37 -8.59 -5.35 -13.07
C GLY A 37 -9.96 -5.24 -13.75
N ARG A 38 -10.80 -4.26 -13.39
CA ARG A 38 -11.97 -3.90 -14.20
C ARG A 38 -11.52 -3.07 -15.39
N LEU A 39 -11.97 -3.45 -16.58
CA LEU A 39 -11.70 -2.71 -17.82
C LEU A 39 -12.27 -1.28 -17.68
N PRO A 40 -11.49 -0.24 -18.03
CA PRO A 40 -12.00 1.13 -18.15
C PRO A 40 -13.00 1.16 -19.33
N GLY A 41 -14.25 0.82 -19.04
CA GLY A 41 -15.32 0.58 -20.01
C GLY A 41 -16.52 -0.17 -19.44
N ASP A 42 -16.35 -0.93 -18.35
CA ASP A 42 -17.45 -1.61 -17.63
C ASP A 42 -18.10 -0.69 -16.55
N PHE A 43 -17.54 0.50 -16.37
CA PHE A 43 -18.16 1.58 -15.62
C PHE A 43 -19.04 2.37 -16.59
N MET A 44 -20.32 2.00 -16.74
CA MET A 44 -21.32 2.86 -17.42
C MET A 44 -21.64 4.09 -16.54
N THR A 45 -20.62 4.88 -16.23
CA THR A 45 -20.72 6.16 -15.55
C THR A 45 -19.65 7.06 -16.15
N GLU A 46 -20.05 8.25 -16.58
CA GLU A 46 -19.31 9.23 -17.41
C GLU A 46 -17.96 9.73 -16.84
N THR A 47 -17.40 9.10 -15.83
CA THR A 47 -16.24 9.60 -15.08
C THR A 47 -14.93 9.00 -15.57
N VAL A 48 -14.28 9.72 -16.49
CA VAL A 48 -12.87 9.59 -16.92
C VAL A 48 -11.86 9.69 -15.74
N ILE A 49 -12.34 9.90 -14.52
CA ILE A 49 -11.58 10.10 -13.28
C ILE A 49 -11.16 8.76 -12.62
N ALA A 50 -11.76 7.61 -13.02
CA ALA A 50 -11.50 6.31 -12.38
C ALA A 50 -10.03 5.85 -12.40
N PRO A 51 -9.25 6.00 -13.49
CA PRO A 51 -7.85 5.57 -13.51
C PRO A 51 -6.93 6.51 -12.72
N ILE A 52 -7.19 7.82 -12.77
CA ILE A 52 -6.35 8.83 -12.10
C ILE A 52 -6.58 8.81 -10.58
N SER A 53 -7.84 8.69 -10.15
CA SER A 53 -8.17 8.60 -8.72
C SER A 53 -7.57 7.37 -8.05
N SER A 54 -7.54 6.23 -8.74
CA SER A 54 -6.94 5.01 -8.22
C SER A 54 -5.42 5.10 -8.12
N MET A 55 -4.73 5.64 -9.14
CA MET A 55 -3.29 5.89 -9.05
C MET A 55 -2.93 6.91 -7.97
N LEU A 56 -3.73 7.96 -7.78
CA LEU A 56 -3.58 8.91 -6.69
C LEU A 56 -3.78 8.25 -5.33
N ALA A 57 -4.82 7.44 -5.15
CA ALA A 57 -5.10 6.73 -3.90
C ALA A 57 -3.95 5.78 -3.53
N ILE A 58 -3.42 5.03 -4.52
CA ILE A 58 -2.24 4.18 -4.33
C ILE A 58 -1.03 5.02 -3.90
N SER A 59 -0.77 6.13 -4.59
CA SER A 59 0.38 7.01 -4.31
C SER A 59 0.32 7.63 -2.92
N VAL A 60 -0.87 8.11 -2.52
CA VAL A 60 -1.11 8.64 -1.16
C VAL A 60 -0.95 7.53 -0.12
N GLY A 61 -1.50 6.33 -0.37
CA GLY A 61 -1.37 5.19 0.53
C GLY A 61 0.10 4.79 0.76
N LEU A 62 0.88 4.67 -0.31
CA LEU A 62 2.32 4.38 -0.25
C LEU A 62 3.11 5.49 0.46
N SER A 63 2.72 6.74 0.26
CA SER A 63 3.35 7.90 0.90
C SER A 63 3.09 7.91 2.42
N VAL A 64 1.84 7.71 2.84
CA VAL A 64 1.45 7.62 4.25
C VAL A 64 2.13 6.43 4.92
N LEU A 65 2.18 5.27 4.25
CA LEU A 65 2.86 4.09 4.77
C LEU A 65 4.36 4.31 4.95
N SER A 66 5.00 4.91 3.95
CA SER A 66 6.42 5.29 4.03
C SER A 66 6.67 6.29 5.16
N TRP A 67 5.74 7.20 5.43
CA TRP A 67 5.82 8.15 6.53
C TRP A 67 5.70 7.47 7.89
N ILE A 68 4.70 6.59 8.07
CA ILE A 68 4.48 5.83 9.31
C ILE A 68 5.69 4.97 9.63
N LEU A 69 6.23 4.24 8.65
CA LEU A 69 7.40 3.38 8.86
C LEU A 69 8.63 4.19 9.26
N ARG A 70 8.86 5.35 8.63
CA ARG A 70 9.95 6.26 9.05
C ARG A 70 9.72 6.81 10.45
N ALA A 71 8.49 7.19 10.79
CA ALA A 71 8.15 7.70 12.11
C ALA A 71 8.39 6.63 13.19
N LEU A 72 7.98 5.39 12.94
CA LEU A 72 8.21 4.25 13.84
C LEU A 72 9.71 3.94 14.00
N LEU A 73 10.47 3.93 12.90
CA LEU A 73 11.92 3.71 12.94
C LEU A 73 12.66 4.81 13.72
N ARG A 74 12.19 6.07 13.64
CA ARG A 74 12.73 7.17 14.44
C ARG A 74 12.41 7.05 15.93
N LEU A 75 11.31 6.38 16.29
CA LEU A 75 10.93 6.16 17.68
C LEU A 75 11.77 5.06 18.34
N ILE A 76 12.22 4.08 17.55
CA ILE A 76 13.00 2.93 18.01
C ILE A 76 14.53 3.22 18.06
N ARG A 77 15.00 4.22 17.30
CA ARG A 77 16.40 4.67 17.29
C ARG A 77 16.61 5.80 18.29
#